data_AF-A0A4Y1ZQ22-F1
#
_entry.id   AF-A0A4Y1ZQ22-F1
#
_cell.length_a   1.000
_cell.length_b   1.000
_cell.length_c   1.000
_cell.angle_alpha   90.00
_cell.angle_beta   90.00
_cell.angle_gamma   90.00
#
_symmetry.space_group_name_H-M   'P 1'
#
loop_
_entity.id
_entity.type
_entity.pdbx_description
1 polymer ?
#
loop_
_entity_poly.entity_id
_entity_poly.type
_entity_poly.pdbx_seq_one_letter_code
_entity_poly.pdbx_strand_id
1 'polypeptide(L)'
;LQSEDITRMDWPAYSPDLNPIEHVCDMLGRRIAARQPPPTCLPELRRALLDEWCNIPQDQIDNLILSMPRRCKACIASFGRHTPY
;
A
#
# COMPACT_ATOMS: atom_id res chain seq x y z
N LEU A 1 5.01 2.08 22.22
CA LEU A 1 3.74 2.41 21.51
C LEU A 1 2.85 3.32 22.34
N GLN A 2 2.41 2.96 23.57
CA GLN A 2 1.76 3.93 24.48
C GLN A 2 2.71 5.03 24.99
N SER A 3 4.02 4.88 24.76
CA SER A 3 5.09 5.80 25.15
C SER A 3 5.39 6.91 24.13
N GLU A 4 4.71 6.94 22.98
CA GLU A 4 5.04 7.84 21.86
C GLU A 4 3.86 8.75 21.44
N ASP A 5 2.78 8.86 22.24
CA ASP A 5 1.55 9.62 21.91
C ASP A 5 0.92 9.26 20.54
N ILE A 6 1.17 8.04 20.06
CA ILE A 6 0.59 7.54 18.81
C ILE A 6 -0.81 6.99 19.10
N THR A 7 -1.83 7.62 18.50
CA THR A 7 -3.21 7.11 18.55
C THR A 7 -3.33 5.89 17.64
N ARG A 8 -3.72 4.75 18.22
CA ARG A 8 -3.97 3.51 17.47
C ARG A 8 -5.39 3.55 16.87
N MET A 9 -5.49 3.22 15.59
CA MET A 9 -6.78 3.03 14.92
C MET A 9 -7.32 1.62 15.18
N ASP A 10 -8.64 1.51 15.40
CA ASP A 10 -9.33 0.23 15.43
C ASP A 10 -9.36 -0.37 14.02
N TRP A 11 -8.89 -1.62 13.88
CA TRP A 11 -8.76 -2.29 12.59
C TRP A 11 -9.49 -3.63 12.57
N PRO A 12 -10.39 -3.86 11.59
CA PRO A 12 -11.05 -5.16 11.45
C PRO A 12 -10.07 -6.25 10.97
N ALA A 13 -10.24 -7.46 11.50
CA ALA A 13 -9.43 -8.60 11.06
C ALA A 13 -9.71 -8.95 9.59
N TYR A 14 -8.69 -9.40 8.86
CA TYR A 14 -8.79 -9.85 7.46
C TYR A 14 -9.29 -8.79 6.47
N SER A 15 -8.99 -7.50 6.70
CA SER A 15 -9.34 -6.41 5.77
C SER A 15 -8.09 -5.80 5.09
N PRO A 16 -7.42 -6.54 4.19
CA PRO A 16 -6.29 -5.99 3.41
C PRO A 16 -6.76 -4.92 2.42
N ASP A 17 -8.02 -4.99 1.96
CA ASP A 17 -8.67 -4.01 1.09
C ASP A 17 -8.73 -2.61 1.71
N LEU A 18 -8.82 -2.57 3.04
CA LEU A 18 -8.77 -1.33 3.80
C LEU A 18 -7.35 -0.85 4.05
N ASN A 19 -6.30 -1.65 3.85
CA ASN A 19 -4.93 -1.28 4.21
C ASN A 19 -4.24 -0.55 3.05
N PRO A 20 -3.98 0.78 3.14
CA PRO A 20 -3.38 1.53 2.03
C PRO A 20 -1.98 1.02 1.66
N ILE A 21 -1.24 0.43 2.61
CA ILE A 21 0.12 -0.05 2.35
C ILE A 21 0.15 -1.23 1.39
N GLU A 22 -0.89 -2.07 1.36
CA GLU A 22 -0.97 -3.21 0.41
C GLU A 22 -0.96 -2.71 -1.04
N HIS A 23 -1.61 -1.58 -1.29
CA HIS A 23 -1.61 -0.94 -2.60
C HIS A 23 -0.24 -0.36 -2.97
N VAL A 24 0.48 0.20 -1.99
CA VAL A 24 1.83 0.70 -2.20
C VAL A 24 2.79 -0.46 -2.50
N CYS A 25 2.67 -1.58 -1.77
CA CYS A 25 3.43 -2.80 -2.00
C CYS A 25 3.18 -3.37 -3.40
N ASP A 26 1.92 -3.47 -3.83
CA ASP A 26 1.56 -3.92 -5.18
C ASP A 26 2.12 -2.98 -6.27
N MET A 27 2.00 -1.66 -6.08
CA MET A 27 2.58 -0.67 -6.98
C MET A 27 4.10 -0.83 -7.09
N LEU A 28 4.79 -1.01 -5.97
CA LEU A 28 6.23 -1.24 -5.95
C LEU A 28 6.59 -2.53 -6.69
N GLY A 29 5.88 -3.62 -6.43
CA GLY A 29 6.06 -4.90 -7.14
C GLY A 29 5.90 -4.77 -8.65
N ARG A 30 4.87 -4.07 -9.11
CA ARG A 30 4.63 -3.79 -10.54
C ARG A 30 5.75 -2.95 -11.16
N ARG A 31 6.24 -1.93 -10.47
CA ARG A 31 7.37 -1.11 -10.95
C ARG A 31 8.65 -1.93 -11.07
N ILE A 32 8.98 -2.75 -10.08
CA ILE A 32 10.14 -3.65 -10.12
C ILE A 32 10.03 -4.64 -11.29
N ALA A 33 8.85 -5.24 -11.50
CA ALA A 33 8.62 -6.17 -12.60
C ALA A 33 8.74 -5.52 -13.98
N ALA A 34 8.48 -4.22 -14.09
CA ALA A 34 8.60 -3.45 -15.33
C ALA A 34 10.03 -2.96 -15.63
N ARG A 35 10.98 -3.07 -14.69
CA ARG A 35 12.35 -2.60 -14.89
C ARG A 35 13.08 -3.39 -15.99
N GLN A 36 13.92 -2.67 -16.74
CA GLN A 36 14.77 -3.25 -17.77
C GLN A 36 16.21 -2.72 -17.60
N PRO A 37 17.21 -3.61 -17.37
CA PRO A 37 17.06 -5.05 -17.15
C PRO A 37 16.38 -5.35 -15.79
N PRO A 38 15.75 -6.53 -15.65
CA PRO A 38 15.22 -6.96 -14.36
C PRO A 38 16.36 -7.26 -13.39
N PRO A 39 16.17 -7.05 -12.07
CA PRO A 39 17.17 -7.42 -11.07
C PRO A 39 17.36 -8.93 -11.04
N THR A 40 18.61 -9.38 -11.08
CA THR A 40 18.98 -10.80 -11.17
C THR A 40 19.53 -11.37 -9.86
N CYS A 41 19.87 -10.49 -8.91
CA CYS A 41 20.38 -10.88 -7.59
C CYS A 41 19.79 -10.02 -6.45
N LEU A 42 19.92 -10.50 -5.21
CA LEU A 42 19.38 -9.83 -4.03
C LEU A 42 19.89 -8.38 -3.84
N PRO A 43 21.20 -8.07 -4.04
CA PRO A 43 21.67 -6.69 -3.96
C PRO A 43 21.04 -5.75 -5.00
N GLU A 44 20.87 -6.23 -6.25
CA GLU A 44 20.20 -5.48 -7.31
C GLU A 44 18.72 -5.24 -6.98
N LEU A 45 18.03 -6.27 -6.50
CA LEU A 45 16.63 -6.16 -6.08
C LEU A 45 16.48 -5.13 -4.95
N ARG A 46 17.35 -5.17 -3.94
CA ARG A 46 17.34 -4.20 -2.84
C ARG A 46 17.55 -2.76 -3.35
N ARG A 47 18.49 -2.56 -4.28
CA ARG A 47 18.74 -1.25 -4.89
C ARG A 47 17.51 -0.78 -5.66
N ALA A 48 16.96 -1.63 -6.53
CA ALA A 48 15.79 -1.32 -7.32
C ALA A 48 14.58 -0.97 -6.45
N LEU A 49 14.36 -1.68 -5.34
CA LEU A 49 13.30 -1.38 -4.37
C LEU A 49 13.44 0.01 -3.77
N LEU A 50 14.64 0.41 -3.35
CA LEU A 50 14.90 1.74 -2.80
C LEU A 50 14.73 2.83 -3.86
N ASP A 51 15.24 2.61 -5.07
CA ASP A 51 15.11 3.56 -6.17
C ASP A 51 13.65 3.77 -6.56
N GLU A 52 12.88 2.69 -6.75
CA GLU A 52 11.46 2.78 -7.07
C GLU A 52 10.65 3.40 -5.95
N TRP A 53 10.96 3.07 -4.69
CA TRP A 53 10.31 3.68 -3.53
C TRP A 53 10.47 5.20 -3.51
N CYS A 54 11.70 5.69 -3.71
CA CYS A 54 11.98 7.13 -3.80
C CYS A 54 11.32 7.80 -5.00
N ASN A 55 11.02 7.04 -6.06
CA ASN A 55 10.35 7.52 -7.26
C ASN A 55 8.82 7.39 -7.20
N ILE A 56 8.25 6.93 -6.09
CA ILE A 56 6.78 6.98 -5.90
C ILE A 56 6.40 8.45 -5.64
N PRO A 57 5.59 9.07 -6.52
CA PRO A 57 5.13 10.43 -6.30
C PRO A 57 4.25 10.53 -5.05
N GLN A 58 4.44 11.59 -4.26
CA GLN A 58 3.68 11.81 -3.04
C GLN A 58 2.16 11.90 -3.31
N ASP A 59 1.75 12.46 -4.44
CA ASP A 59 0.34 12.53 -4.85
C ASP A 59 -0.29 11.14 -5.03
N GLN A 60 0.47 10.12 -5.45
CA GLN A 60 -0.04 8.75 -5.51
C GLN A 60 -0.34 8.21 -4.11
N ILE A 61 0.53 8.49 -3.14
CA ILE A 61 0.33 8.12 -1.73
C ILE A 61 -0.86 8.88 -1.13
N ASP A 62 -0.92 10.19 -1.36
CA ASP A 62 -2.00 11.04 -0.86
C ASP A 62 -3.35 10.60 -1.43
N ASN A 63 -3.42 10.28 -2.72
CA ASN A 63 -4.63 9.76 -3.35
C ASN A 63 -5.09 8.42 -2.74
N LEU A 64 -4.16 7.53 -2.36
CA LEU A 64 -4.50 6.28 -1.66
C LEU A 64 -5.12 6.58 -0.30
N ILE A 65 -4.51 7.46 0.49
CA ILE A 65 -5.01 7.88 1.81
C ILE A 65 -6.39 8.54 1.68
N LEU A 66 -6.54 9.50 0.76
CA LEU A 66 -7.79 10.21 0.52
C LEU A 66 -8.90 9.29 -0.04
N SER A 67 -8.55 8.14 -0.61
CA SER A 67 -9.53 7.15 -1.06
C SER A 67 -10.17 6.34 0.08
N MET A 68 -9.59 6.35 1.28
CA MET A 68 -10.02 5.52 2.41
C MET A 68 -11.50 5.66 2.78
N PRO A 69 -12.08 6.87 2.88
CA PRO A 69 -13.51 7.02 3.15
C PRO A 69 -14.40 6.31 2.13
N ARG A 70 -13.99 6.27 0.85
CA ARG A 70 -14.71 5.56 -0.20
C ARG A 70 -14.59 4.04 -0.05
N ARG A 71 -13.40 3.53 0.31
CA ARG A 71 -13.18 2.10 0.55
C ARG A 71 -13.98 1.59 1.74
N CYS A 72 -13.97 2.34 2.85
CA CYS A 72 -14.78 2.03 4.02
C CYS A 72 -16.28 1.99 3.67
N LYS A 73 -16.78 2.95 2.89
CA LYS A 73 -18.17 2.93 2.40
C LYS A 73 -18.47 1.70 1.54
N ALA A 74 -17.55 1.31 0.66
CA ALA A 74 -17.70 0.10 -0.15
C ALA A 74 -17.73 -1.16 0.72
N CYS A 75 -16.87 -1.25 1.74
CA CYS A 75 -16.85 -2.37 2.69
C CYS A 75 -18.16 -2.46 3.48
N ILE A 76 -18.67 -1.34 3.97
CA ILE A 76 -19.98 -1.25 4.64
C ILE A 76 -21.11 -1.70 3.71
N ALA A 77 -21.12 -1.22 2.46
CA ALA A 77 -22.13 -1.60 1.46
C ALA A 77 -22.06 -3.10 1.11
N SER A 78 -20.85 -3.69 1.17
CA SER A 78 -20.61 -5.13 1.01
C SER A 78 -20.88 -5.94 2.28
N PHE A 79 -21.39 -5.34 3.36
CA PHE A 79 -21.58 -5.98 4.67
C PHE A 79 -20.30 -6.64 5.22
N GLY A 80 -19.16 -5.96 5.06
CA GLY A 80 -17.84 -6.45 5.50
C GLY A 80 -17.23 -7.53 4.59
N ARG A 81 -17.85 -7.84 3.45
CA ARG A 81 -17.28 -8.74 2.44
C ARG A 81 -16.27 -8.00 1.56
N HIS A 82 -15.47 -8.78 0.85
CA HIS A 82 -14.43 -8.32 -0.08
C HIS A 82 -14.91 -7.20 -1.00
N THR A 83 -14.08 -6.17 -1.14
CA THR A 83 -14.29 -5.03 -2.05
C THR A 83 -13.30 -5.11 -3.22
N PRO A 84 -13.53 -4.45 -4.36
CA PRO A 84 -12.60 -4.50 -5.51
C PRO A 84 -11.32 -3.68 -5.30
N TYR A 85 -11.08 -3.19 -4.08
CA TYR A 85 -9.87 -2.45 -3.71
C TYR A 85 -8.82 -3.42 -3.20
#